data_AF-A0A920DQ35-F1
#
_entry.id   AF-A0A920DQ35-F1
#
_cell.length_a   1.000
_cell.length_b   1.000
_cell.length_c   1.000
_cell.angle_alpha   90.00
_cell.angle_beta   90.00
_cell.angle_gamma   90.00
#
_symmetry.space_group_name_H-M   'P 1'
#
loop_
_entity.id
_entity.type
_entity.pdbx_description
1 polymer ?
#
loop_
_entity_poly.entity_id
_entity_poly.type
_entity_poly.pdbx_seq_one_letter_code
_entity_poly.pdbx_strand_id
1 'polypeptide(L)'
;MNHCQDPSVGSENFQEAPYFATGVSVVFHPKNPNIPTSHLNVRYFCTFKDGDVLEEWFGGGFDLTPYILFEEDCSLWHKNAKKASSHNYEEWKKIVMIIFI
;
A
#
# COMPACT_ATOMS: atom_id res chain seq x y z
N MET A 1 -2.93 9.04 29.44
CA MET A 1 -2.01 9.43 28.35
C MET A 1 -1.11 8.23 28.15
N ASN A 2 -1.39 7.43 27.12
CA ASN A 2 -0.79 6.10 26.97
C ASN A 2 0.62 6.25 26.39
N HIS A 3 1.60 5.83 27.20
CA HIS A 3 2.99 5.64 26.81
C HIS A 3 3.02 4.59 25.69
N CYS A 4 3.29 5.01 24.45
CA CYS A 4 3.60 4.08 23.37
C CYS A 4 4.99 3.52 23.66
N GLN A 5 5.07 2.28 24.12
CA GLN A 5 6.31 1.58 24.40
C GLN A 5 6.93 1.03 23.10
N ASP A 6 8.23 1.30 22.98
CA ASP A 6 9.24 0.76 22.05
C ASP A 6 8.91 0.69 20.54
N PRO A 7 9.15 1.80 19.81
CA PRO A 7 9.34 1.77 18.35
C PRO A 7 10.60 0.95 17.99
N SER A 8 10.40 -0.35 17.76
CA SER A 8 11.38 -1.41 17.44
C SER A 8 12.71 -0.95 16.82
N VAL A 9 13.78 -1.09 17.63
CA VAL A 9 15.19 -0.74 17.43
C VAL A 9 15.79 -1.23 16.10
N GLY A 10 16.43 -0.32 15.35
CA GLY A 10 17.40 -0.64 14.29
C GLY A 10 18.76 -0.03 14.62
N SER A 11 19.85 -0.79 14.46
CA SER A 11 21.26 -0.40 14.69
C SER A 11 22.10 -0.82 13.47
N GLU A 12 23.29 -0.31 13.13
CA GLU A 12 24.19 0.75 13.63
C GLU A 12 24.65 1.54 12.37
N ASN A 13 24.67 2.88 12.42
CA ASN A 13 25.17 3.83 11.39
C ASN A 13 24.17 4.66 10.56
N PHE A 14 22.93 4.82 11.02
CA PHE A 14 22.12 6.01 10.69
C PHE A 14 21.87 6.75 12.02
N GLN A 15 21.90 8.09 12.04
CA GLN A 15 21.54 8.87 13.22
C GLN A 15 20.20 8.36 13.76
N GLU A 16 20.20 7.70 14.94
CA GLU A 16 19.09 6.89 15.46
C GLU A 16 17.86 7.76 15.77
N ALA A 17 16.99 7.94 14.78
CA ALA A 17 15.63 8.42 15.00
C ALA A 17 14.76 7.18 15.30
N PRO A 18 14.07 7.10 16.46
CA PRO A 18 13.08 6.05 16.70
C PRO A 18 12.02 6.06 15.58
N TYR A 19 11.41 4.92 15.25
CA TYR A 19 10.43 4.84 14.17
C TYR A 19 9.27 3.90 14.46
N PHE A 20 8.08 4.23 13.97
CA PHE A 20 6.91 3.36 14.04
C PHE A 20 6.46 2.99 12.63
N ALA A 21 6.17 1.71 12.42
CA ALA A 21 5.69 1.19 11.16
C ALA A 21 4.53 0.22 11.40
N THR A 22 3.47 0.36 10.61
CA THR A 22 2.32 -0.56 10.62
C THR A 22 1.71 -0.67 9.24
N GLY A 23 0.99 -1.75 8.97
CA GLY A 23 0.31 -1.91 7.70
C GLY A 23 -0.49 -3.20 7.58
N VAL A 24 -1.28 -3.25 6.51
CA VAL A 24 -2.06 -4.41 6.08
C VAL A 24 -1.60 -4.78 4.67
N SER A 25 -1.30 -6.05 4.46
CA SER A 25 -0.99 -6.62 3.16
C SER A 25 -1.84 -7.86 2.94
N VAL A 26 -2.51 -7.93 1.79
CA VAL A 26 -3.39 -9.05 1.44
C VAL A 26 -3.10 -9.46 0.01
N VAL A 27 -2.99 -10.77 -0.20
CA VAL A 27 -3.01 -11.39 -1.53
C VAL A 27 -4.16 -12.39 -1.54
N PHE A 28 -5.01 -12.29 -2.56
CA PHE A 28 -6.14 -13.19 -2.74
C PHE A 28 -5.96 -14.02 -4.00
N HIS A 29 -5.90 -15.34 -3.84
CA HIS A 29 -5.79 -16.31 -4.92
C HIS A 29 -7.09 -17.11 -5.06
N PRO A 30 -7.98 -16.74 -6.01
CA PRO A 30 -9.18 -17.51 -6.29
C PRO A 30 -8.84 -18.89 -6.87
N LYS A 31 -9.67 -19.89 -6.57
CA LYS A 31 -9.56 -21.22 -7.20
C LYS A 31 -10.04 -21.24 -8.65
N ASN A 32 -10.98 -20.36 -9.01
CA ASN A 32 -11.52 -20.28 -10.37
C ASN A 32 -10.62 -19.39 -11.23
N PRO A 33 -10.03 -19.88 -12.35
CA PRO A 33 -9.13 -19.09 -13.20
C PRO A 33 -9.82 -17.93 -13.93
N ASN A 34 -11.16 -17.93 -13.98
CA ASN A 34 -11.93 -16.79 -14.49
C ASN A 34 -11.97 -15.61 -13.50
N ILE A 35 -11.49 -15.79 -12.26
CA ILE A 35 -11.40 -14.73 -11.27
C ILE A 35 -9.92 -14.36 -11.14
N PRO A 36 -9.55 -13.08 -11.30
CA PRO A 36 -8.17 -12.63 -11.17
C PRO A 36 -7.64 -12.77 -9.74
N THR A 37 -6.34 -12.99 -9.59
CA THR A 37 -5.66 -12.73 -8.32
C THR A 37 -5.69 -11.24 -8.04
N SER A 38 -5.78 -10.85 -6.77
CA SER A 38 -5.66 -9.45 -6.38
C SER A 38 -4.71 -9.28 -5.22
N HIS A 39 -4.11 -8.09 -5.14
CA HIS A 39 -3.25 -7.70 -4.04
C HIS A 39 -3.59 -6.29 -3.57
N LEU A 40 -3.44 -6.07 -2.28
CA LEU A 40 -3.63 -4.79 -1.61
C LEU A 40 -2.56 -4.63 -0.54
N ASN A 41 -1.93 -3.46 -0.50
CA ASN A 41 -1.05 -3.06 0.59
C ASN A 41 -1.40 -1.62 1.01
N VAL A 42 -1.51 -1.39 2.32
CA VAL A 42 -1.57 -0.05 2.92
C VAL A 42 -0.68 -0.07 4.14
N ARG A 43 0.24 0.89 4.23
CA ARG A 43 1.22 0.98 5.31
C ARG A 43 1.47 2.43 5.70
N TYR A 44 1.79 2.61 6.97
CA TYR A 44 2.14 3.88 7.58
C TYR A 44 3.52 3.74 8.22
N PHE A 45 4.36 4.74 8.02
CA PHE A 45 5.69 4.82 8.60
C PHE A 45 5.94 6.23 9.13
N CYS A 46 6.50 6.35 10.32
CA CYS A 46 6.97 7.62 10.85
C CYS A 46 8.26 7.47 11.66
N THR A 47 9.05 8.54 11.72
CA THR A 47 10.22 8.68 12.57
C THR A 47 9.98 9.73 13.64
N PHE A 48 10.75 9.69 14.72
CA PHE A 48 10.62 10.58 15.85
C PHE A 48 11.91 11.34 16.15
N LYS A 49 11.78 12.56 16.65
CA LYS A 49 12.86 13.35 17.23
C LYS A 49 12.34 14.04 18.48
N ASP A 50 13.04 13.87 19.60
CA ASP A 50 12.67 14.45 20.90
C ASP A 50 11.23 14.11 21.36
N GLY A 51 10.68 12.99 20.88
CA GLY A 51 9.32 12.52 21.18
C GLY A 51 8.25 12.98 20.18
N ASP A 52 8.57 13.88 19.26
CA ASP A 52 7.67 14.37 18.21
C ASP A 52 7.91 13.65 16.88
N VAL A 53 6.87 13.56 16.04
CA VAL A 53 6.99 13.00 14.69
C VAL A 53 7.87 13.92 13.84
N LEU A 54 8.96 13.39 13.30
CA LEU A 54 9.90 14.12 12.45
C LEU A 54 9.51 14.01 10.98
N GLU A 55 9.36 12.78 10.47
CA GLU A 55 8.91 12.50 9.11
C GLU A 55 7.84 11.40 9.18
N GLU A 56 6.82 11.50 8.34
CA GLU A 56 5.82 10.45 8.17
C GLU A 56 5.37 10.33 6.72
N TRP A 57 5.01 9.12 6.32
CA TRP A 57 4.44 8.87 5.01
C TRP A 57 3.52 7.65 5.03
N PHE A 58 2.52 7.72 4.14
CA PHE A 58 1.71 6.57 3.79
C PHE A 58 2.23 5.95 2.50
N GLY A 59 2.27 4.63 2.47
CA GLY A 59 2.56 3.86 1.26
C GLY A 59 1.46 2.85 1.02
N GLY A 60 1.26 2.46 -0.22
CA GLY A 60 0.28 1.45 -0.54
C GLY A 60 -0.03 1.37 -2.01
N GLY A 61 -0.98 0.52 -2.33
CA GLY A 61 -1.41 0.25 -3.69
C GLY A 61 -2.27 -1.01 -3.74
N PHE A 62 -2.91 -1.20 -4.87
CA PHE A 62 -3.66 -2.42 -5.14
C PHE A 62 -3.67 -2.72 -6.63
N ASP A 63 -3.64 -4.01 -6.94
CA ASP A 63 -3.50 -4.52 -8.28
C ASP A 63 -4.42 -5.71 -8.52
N LEU A 64 -4.68 -5.96 -9.81
CA LEU A 64 -5.51 -7.04 -10.30
C LEU A 64 -4.70 -7.82 -11.33
N THR A 65 -4.49 -9.10 -11.09
CA THR A 65 -3.68 -9.97 -11.95
C THR A 65 -4.58 -11.05 -12.57
N PRO A 66 -5.15 -10.79 -13.76
CA PRO A 66 -5.98 -11.74 -14.46
C PRO A 66 -5.16 -12.90 -15.04
N TYR A 67 -5.72 -14.11 -14.98
CA TYR A 67 -5.23 -15.25 -15.75
C TYR A 67 -5.86 -15.28 -17.15
N ILE A 68 -7.14 -14.91 -17.22
CA ILE A 68 -7.92 -14.72 -18.43
C ILE A 68 -8.35 -13.26 -18.44
N LEU A 69 -8.06 -12.55 -19.53
CA LEU A 69 -8.35 -11.13 -19.63
C LEU A 69 -9.82 -10.90 -20.00
N PHE A 70 -10.54 -10.22 -19.10
CA PHE A 70 -11.85 -9.65 -19.38
C PHE A 70 -11.73 -8.11 -19.35
N GLU A 71 -11.95 -7.46 -20.50
CA GLU A 71 -11.82 -6.00 -20.63
C GLU A 71 -12.77 -5.23 -19.70
N GLU A 72 -13.95 -5.81 -19.44
CA GLU A 72 -14.97 -5.25 -18.55
C GLU A 72 -14.46 -5.17 -17.10
N ASP A 73 -13.80 -6.22 -16.60
CA ASP A 73 -13.21 -6.25 -15.26
C ASP A 73 -12.09 -5.23 -15.12
N CYS A 74 -11.24 -5.10 -16.16
CA CYS A 74 -10.16 -4.11 -16.18
C CYS A 74 -10.72 -2.69 -16.13
N SER A 75 -11.75 -2.42 -16.94
CA SER A 75 -12.42 -1.12 -16.99
C SER A 75 -13.11 -0.79 -15.66
N LEU A 76 -13.78 -1.79 -15.06
CA LEU A 76 -14.46 -1.65 -13.77
C LEU A 76 -13.46 -1.40 -12.64
N TRP A 77 -12.35 -2.14 -12.61
CA TRP A 77 -11.27 -1.96 -11.63
C TRP A 77 -10.72 -0.54 -11.69
N HIS A 78 -10.31 -0.10 -12.88
CA HIS A 78 -9.76 1.24 -13.09
C HIS A 78 -10.77 2.35 -12.78
N LYS A 79 -12.06 2.16 -13.10
CA LYS A 79 -13.13 3.11 -12.74
C LYS A 79 -13.26 3.25 -11.22
N ASN A 80 -13.31 2.14 -10.50
CA ASN A 80 -13.43 2.15 -9.04
C ASN A 80 -12.17 2.68 -8.36
N ALA A 81 -11.00 2.34 -8.90
CA ALA A 81 -9.72 2.85 -8.44
C ALA A 81 -9.63 4.37 -8.60
N LYS A 82 -10.07 4.92 -9.75
CA LYS A 82 -10.16 6.37 -9.97
C LYS A 82 -11.13 7.05 -9.03
N LYS A 83 -12.26 6.40 -8.71
CA LYS A 83 -13.20 6.90 -7.71
C LYS A 83 -12.57 6.94 -6.30
N ALA A 84 -11.78 5.93 -5.94
CA ALA A 84 -11.12 5.86 -4.64
C ALA A 84 -9.97 6.86 -4.49
N SER A 85 -9.14 7.04 -5.53
CA SER A 85 -7.95 7.91 -5.48
C SER A 85 -8.18 9.33 -6.01
N SER A 86 -9.39 9.65 -6.49
CA SER A 86 -9.79 10.97 -6.98
C SER A 86 -8.76 11.60 -7.93
N HIS A 87 -8.16 12.75 -7.56
CA HIS A 87 -7.26 13.52 -8.42
C HIS A 87 -5.88 12.89 -8.63
N ASN A 88 -5.44 11.98 -7.75
CA ASN A 88 -4.10 11.37 -7.83
C ASN A 88 -4.04 10.13 -8.74
N TYR A 89 -5.18 9.70 -9.29
CA TYR A 89 -5.30 8.46 -10.04
C TYR A 89 -4.30 8.34 -11.19
N GLU A 90 -4.15 9.37 -12.03
CA GLU A 90 -3.30 9.29 -13.23
C GLU A 90 -1.81 9.21 -12.89
N GLU A 91 -1.42 9.74 -11.74
CA GLU A 91 -0.07 9.64 -11.20
C GLU A 91 0.16 8.24 -10.62
N TRP A 92 -0.73 7.81 -9.72
CA TRP A 92 -0.59 6.55 -8.99
C TRP A 92 -0.78 5.33 -9.88
N LYS A 93 -1.61 5.40 -10.94
CA LYS A 93 -1.76 4.33 -11.92
C LYS A 93 -0.42 3.90 -12.53
N LYS A 94 0.49 4.84 -12.76
CA LYS A 94 1.80 4.57 -13.38
C LYS A 94 2.76 3.82 -12.45
N ILE A 95 2.48 3.83 -11.14
CA ILE A 95 3.42 3.39 -10.10
C ILE A 95 2.88 2.18 -9.32
N VAL A 96 1.58 2.15 -8.99
CA VAL A 96 1.02 1.27 -7.93
C VAL A 96 -0.32 0.61 -8.28
N MET A 97 -0.90 0.89 -9.45
CA MET A 97 -2.19 0.34 -9.89
C MET A 97 -2.04 -0.32 -11.25
N ILE A 98 -1.33 -1.45 -11.24
CA ILE A 98 -0.99 -2.20 -12.44
C ILE A 98 -1.95 -3.38 -12.53
N ILE A 99 -2.69 -3.46 -13.63
CA ILE A 99 -3.18 -4.75 -14.08
C ILE A 99 -1.98 -5.40 -14.75
N PHE A 100 -1.44 -6.47 -14.17
CA PHE A 100 -0.36 -7.21 -14.82
C PHE A 100 -0.97 -7.99 -15.98
N ILE A 101 -0.64 -7.57 -17.20
CA ILE A 101 -0.74 -8.36 -18.43
C ILE A 101 0.65 -8.38 -19.05
#